data_AF-A0A3D1YG97-F1
#
_entry.id   AF-A0A3D1YG97-F1
#
_cell.length_a   1.000
_cell.length_b   1.000
_cell.length_c   1.000
_cell.angle_alpha   90.00
_cell.angle_beta   90.00
_cell.angle_gamma   90.00
#
_symmetry.space_group_name_H-M   'P 1'
#
loop_
_entity.id
_entity.type
_entity.pdbx_description
1 polymer ?
#
loop_
_entity_poly.entity_id
_entity_poly.type
_entity_poly.pdbx_seq_one_letter_code
_entity_poly.pdbx_strand_id
1 'polypeptide(L)'
;MSDWEDSLSNLSIDIENIRKERLELDAENRKEDQANRKLLLETANNLELESLLQSINEKILHNNGIITINNSWESETDFNEPEPEPNADEQDEEDTDYISYVLDWDEDGEREIAIDIGLEDGSMYLEINGHDVALEAPEIQQMLINVIQEELEI
;
A
#
# COMPACT_ATOMS: atom_id res chain seq x y z
N MET A 1 -46.99 1.52 33.73
CA MET A 1 -46.51 0.69 32.60
C MET A 1 -46.00 1.62 31.48
N SER A 2 -45.32 2.73 31.83
CA SER A 2 -44.95 3.82 30.91
C SER A 2 -43.43 3.96 30.82
N ASP A 3 -42.73 3.88 31.96
CA ASP A 3 -41.27 4.10 32.05
C ASP A 3 -40.42 3.23 31.13
N TRP A 4 -40.85 2.01 30.79
CA TRP A 4 -40.13 1.11 29.89
C TRP A 4 -40.24 1.51 28.42
N GLU A 5 -41.46 1.83 27.95
CA GLU A 5 -41.69 2.27 26.57
C GLU A 5 -41.06 3.64 26.32
N ASP A 6 -41.10 4.52 27.33
CA ASP A 6 -40.43 5.81 27.31
C ASP A 6 -38.90 5.63 27.24
N SER A 7 -38.33 4.66 27.98
CA SER A 7 -36.90 4.32 27.93
C SER A 7 -36.47 3.73 26.58
N LEU A 8 -37.28 2.85 25.98
CA LEU A 8 -37.02 2.31 24.64
C LEU A 8 -37.13 3.38 23.57
N SER A 9 -38.07 4.31 23.69
CA SER A 9 -38.23 5.43 22.76
C SER A 9 -37.01 6.35 22.79
N ASN A 10 -36.50 6.68 23.99
CA ASN A 10 -35.27 7.46 24.13
C ASN A 10 -34.05 6.72 23.58
N LEU A 11 -33.90 5.42 23.89
CA LEU A 11 -32.79 4.61 23.36
C LEU A 11 -32.84 4.50 21.83
N SER A 12 -34.03 4.40 21.23
CA SER A 12 -34.19 4.37 19.77
C SER A 12 -33.67 5.66 19.13
N ILE A 13 -33.99 6.81 19.72
CA ILE A 13 -33.50 8.12 19.26
C ILE A 13 -31.97 8.19 19.39
N ASP A 14 -31.42 7.75 20.53
CA ASP A 14 -29.97 7.75 20.76
C ASP A 14 -29.23 6.84 19.76
N ILE A 15 -29.77 5.65 19.48
CA ILE A 15 -29.20 4.72 18.49
C ILE A 15 -29.28 5.30 17.08
N GLU A 16 -30.38 5.96 16.70
CA GLU A 16 -30.49 6.63 15.40
C GLU A 16 -29.45 7.74 15.23
N ASN A 17 -29.22 8.54 16.28
CA ASN A 17 -28.18 9.56 16.27
C ASN A 17 -26.78 8.93 16.11
N ILE A 18 -26.46 7.89 16.90
CA ILE A 18 -25.17 7.19 16.80
C ILE A 18 -24.97 6.58 15.41
N ARG A 19 -26.01 5.96 14.83
CA ARG A 19 -25.93 5.41 13.47
C ARG A 19 -25.66 6.49 12.44
N LYS A 20 -26.31 7.64 12.58
CA LYS A 20 -26.10 8.78 11.68
C LYS A 20 -24.68 9.32 11.80
N GLU A 21 -24.18 9.52 13.02
CA GLU A 21 -22.81 9.96 13.28
C GLU A 21 -21.79 8.98 12.68
N ARG A 22 -21.99 7.67 12.86
CA ARG A 22 -21.12 6.64 12.26
C ARG A 22 -21.14 6.69 10.74
N LEU A 23 -22.33 6.81 10.13
CA LEU A 23 -22.44 6.90 8.67
C LEU A 23 -21.76 8.15 8.12
N GLU A 24 -21.82 9.28 8.84
CA GLU A 24 -21.14 10.52 8.46
C GLU A 24 -19.62 10.35 8.58
N LEU A 25 -19.13 9.78 9.68
CA LEU A 25 -17.71 9.48 9.87
C LEU A 25 -17.18 8.50 8.83
N ASP A 26 -17.88 7.40 8.57
CA ASP A 26 -17.50 6.42 7.53
C ASP A 26 -17.42 7.08 6.15
N ALA A 27 -18.34 8.01 5.86
CA ALA A 27 -18.34 8.72 4.58
C ALA A 27 -17.22 9.77 4.48
N GLU A 28 -16.75 10.31 5.60
CA GLU A 28 -15.60 11.20 5.67
C GLU A 28 -14.30 10.42 5.50
N ASN A 29 -14.11 9.34 6.27
CA ASN A 29 -12.94 8.47 6.18
C ASN A 29 -12.77 7.93 4.74
N ARG A 30 -13.82 7.41 4.11
CA ARG A 30 -13.74 6.94 2.71
C ARG A 30 -13.28 8.01 1.71
N LYS A 31 -13.61 9.29 1.95
CA LYS A 31 -13.14 10.38 1.08
C LYS A 31 -11.67 10.67 1.31
N GLU A 32 -11.23 10.60 2.57
CA GLU A 32 -9.83 10.73 2.94
C GLU A 32 -9.00 9.60 2.32
N ASP A 33 -9.41 8.34 2.49
CA ASP A 33 -8.76 7.18 1.87
C ASP A 33 -8.66 7.35 0.35
N GLN A 34 -9.76 7.74 -0.29
CA GLN A 34 -9.76 7.97 -1.75
C GLN A 34 -8.81 9.11 -2.17
N ALA A 35 -8.69 10.15 -1.36
CA ALA A 35 -7.76 11.25 -1.62
C ALA A 35 -6.31 10.80 -1.45
N ASN A 36 -6.02 10.01 -0.41
CA ASN A 36 -4.70 9.45 -0.12
C ASN A 36 -4.23 8.52 -1.25
N ARG A 37 -5.06 7.58 -1.69
CA ARG A 37 -4.78 6.69 -2.84
C ARG A 37 -4.50 7.46 -4.12
N LYS A 38 -5.27 8.52 -4.36
CA LYS A 38 -5.05 9.40 -5.52
C LYS A 38 -3.69 10.10 -5.44
N LEU A 39 -3.32 10.60 -4.27
CA LEU A 39 -2.03 11.24 -4.04
C LEU A 39 -0.85 10.25 -4.22
N LEU A 40 -1.00 9.02 -3.72
CA LEU A 40 -0.02 7.95 -3.89
C LEU A 40 0.19 7.62 -5.37
N LEU A 41 -0.89 7.35 -6.09
CA LEU A 41 -0.83 7.07 -7.53
C LEU A 41 -0.21 8.24 -8.32
N GLU A 42 -0.60 9.48 -8.01
CA GLU A 42 -0.03 10.66 -8.68
C GLU A 42 1.48 10.76 -8.42
N THR A 43 1.93 10.51 -7.20
CA THR A 43 3.35 10.61 -6.86
C THR A 43 4.17 9.46 -7.44
N ALA A 44 3.69 8.22 -7.35
CA ALA A 44 4.35 7.06 -7.93
C ALA A 44 4.52 7.25 -9.46
N ASN A 45 3.50 7.77 -10.14
CA ASN A 45 3.58 8.11 -11.56
C ASN A 45 4.59 9.25 -11.84
N ASN A 46 4.64 10.28 -10.99
CA ASN A 46 5.60 11.38 -11.16
C ASN A 46 7.06 10.95 -10.95
N LEU A 47 7.29 9.94 -10.11
CA LEU A 47 8.61 9.37 -9.86
C LEU A 47 9.04 8.35 -10.94
N GLU A 48 8.12 7.93 -11.80
CA GLU A 48 8.36 6.98 -12.89
C GLU A 48 9.02 5.66 -12.40
N LEU A 49 8.63 5.17 -11.20
CA LEU A 49 9.26 4.03 -10.53
C LEU A 49 9.30 2.76 -11.40
N GLU A 50 8.20 2.45 -12.08
CA GLU A 50 8.13 1.34 -13.05
C GLU A 50 9.15 1.49 -14.18
N SER A 51 9.35 2.70 -14.69
CA SER A 51 10.31 2.96 -15.78
C SER A 51 11.76 2.83 -15.30
N LEU A 52 12.04 3.13 -14.03
CA LEU A 52 13.35 2.92 -13.42
C LEU A 52 13.66 1.42 -13.30
N LEU A 53 12.73 0.62 -12.76
CA LEU A 53 12.88 -0.84 -12.68
C LEU A 53 12.99 -1.47 -14.07
N GLN A 54 12.19 -1.02 -15.03
CA GLN A 54 12.28 -1.47 -16.43
C GLN A 54 13.66 -1.17 -17.02
N SER A 55 14.23 0.00 -16.73
CA SER A 55 15.58 0.36 -17.18
C SER A 55 16.67 -0.54 -16.58
N ILE A 56 16.51 -0.96 -15.32
CA ILE A 56 17.40 -1.93 -14.66
C ILE A 56 17.25 -3.30 -15.32
N ASN A 57 16.01 -3.77 -15.48
CA ASN A 57 15.72 -5.06 -16.11
C ASN A 57 16.31 -5.14 -17.52
N GLU A 58 16.14 -4.11 -18.35
CA GLU A 58 16.67 -4.08 -19.71
C GLU A 58 18.20 -4.05 -19.78
N LYS A 59 18.84 -3.20 -18.96
CA LYS A 59 20.28 -2.90 -19.09
C LYS A 59 21.16 -3.86 -18.29
N ILE A 60 20.71 -4.28 -17.13
CA ILE A 60 21.48 -5.10 -16.19
C ILE A 60 21.04 -6.56 -16.29
N LEU A 61 19.74 -6.83 -16.16
CA LEU A 61 19.21 -8.20 -16.14
C LEU A 61 18.91 -8.76 -17.54
N HIS A 62 19.12 -7.98 -18.59
CA HIS A 62 18.87 -8.36 -19.99
C HIS A 62 17.43 -8.84 -20.28
N ASN A 63 16.43 -8.28 -19.61
CA ASN A 63 15.01 -8.68 -19.63
C ASN A 63 14.73 -10.08 -19.06
N ASN A 64 15.57 -10.55 -18.13
CA ASN A 64 15.32 -11.81 -17.43
C ASN A 64 14.52 -11.64 -16.14
N GLY A 65 14.30 -10.41 -15.67
CA GLY A 65 13.47 -10.15 -14.49
C GLY A 65 12.00 -9.91 -14.84
N ILE A 66 11.13 -10.09 -13.85
CA ILE A 66 9.69 -9.83 -13.90
C ILE A 66 9.38 -8.65 -12.99
N ILE A 67 8.55 -7.72 -13.46
CA ILE A 67 8.10 -6.58 -12.65
C ILE A 67 6.65 -6.82 -12.27
N THR A 68 6.37 -6.77 -10.97
CA THR A 68 5.05 -6.89 -10.38
C THR A 68 4.71 -5.60 -9.63
N ILE A 69 3.48 -5.12 -9.76
CA ILE A 69 3.00 -3.92 -9.07
C ILE A 69 1.77 -4.31 -8.27
N ASN A 70 1.82 -4.10 -6.96
CA ASN A 70 0.77 -4.44 -6.02
C ASN A 70 0.29 -3.18 -5.29
N ASN A 71 -1.02 -2.99 -5.19
CA ASN A 71 -1.63 -1.89 -4.44
C ASN A 71 -2.30 -2.48 -3.19
N SER A 72 -2.02 -1.96 -1.99
CA SER A 72 -2.54 -2.56 -0.75
C SER A 72 -4.07 -2.53 -0.65
N TRP A 73 -4.72 -1.61 -1.36
CA TRP A 73 -6.18 -1.50 -1.43
C TRP A 73 -6.83 -2.29 -2.58
N GLU A 74 -6.04 -2.89 -3.45
CA GLU A 74 -6.53 -3.86 -4.44
C GLU A 74 -6.37 -5.23 -3.79
N SER A 75 -7.45 -5.75 -3.21
CA SER A 75 -7.43 -7.13 -2.73
C SER A 75 -7.05 -8.04 -3.89
N GLU A 76 -6.26 -9.09 -3.63
CA GLU A 76 -5.80 -10.13 -4.58
C GLU A 76 -6.97 -10.98 -5.16
N THR A 77 -8.13 -10.36 -5.36
CA THR A 77 -9.39 -10.94 -5.77
C THR A 77 -9.52 -10.84 -7.27
N ASP A 78 -8.60 -11.47 -8.00
CA ASP A 78 -8.88 -11.83 -9.39
C ASP A 78 -8.45 -13.25 -9.77
N PHE A 79 -8.41 -14.21 -8.84
CA PHE A 79 -8.52 -15.64 -9.18
C PHE A 79 -9.16 -16.48 -8.07
N ASN A 80 -10.50 -16.54 -8.04
CA ASN A 80 -11.31 -17.72 -7.68
C ASN A 80 -10.76 -18.72 -6.60
N GLU A 81 -10.29 -18.22 -5.46
CA GLU A 81 -10.01 -19.02 -4.27
C GLU A 81 -10.91 -18.55 -3.10
N PRO A 82 -11.39 -19.48 -2.26
CA PRO A 82 -12.18 -19.11 -1.10
C PRO A 82 -11.32 -18.29 -0.14
N GLU A 83 -11.81 -17.10 0.23
CA GLU A 83 -11.17 -16.23 1.24
C GLU A 83 -10.67 -17.08 2.43
N PRO A 84 -9.37 -17.03 2.76
CA PRO A 84 -8.89 -17.70 3.97
C PRO A 84 -9.61 -17.08 5.17
N GLU A 85 -10.11 -17.94 6.07
CA GLU A 85 -10.68 -17.49 7.34
C GLU A 85 -9.68 -16.55 8.02
N PRO A 86 -10.11 -15.39 8.57
CA PRO A 86 -9.20 -14.44 9.17
C PRO A 86 -8.50 -15.11 10.36
N ASN A 87 -7.25 -15.54 10.16
CA ASN A 87 -6.36 -15.86 11.25
C ASN A 87 -6.12 -14.56 12.01
N ALA A 88 -6.48 -14.54 13.28
CA ALA A 88 -6.40 -13.36 14.15
C ALA A 88 -4.97 -12.95 14.53
N ASP A 89 -3.95 -13.36 13.77
CA ASP A 89 -2.52 -13.14 14.04
C ASP A 89 -1.77 -12.45 12.86
N GLU A 90 -2.47 -11.96 11.83
CA GLU A 90 -1.91 -11.06 10.79
C GLU A 90 -2.53 -9.64 10.89
N GLN A 91 -2.79 -9.18 12.11
CA GLN A 91 -3.04 -7.77 12.39
C GLN A 91 -1.76 -7.18 12.95
N ASP A 92 -0.90 -6.67 12.08
CA ASP A 92 0.11 -5.62 12.38
C ASP A 92 0.88 -5.18 11.10
N GLU A 93 0.27 -5.29 9.90
CA GLU A 93 0.63 -4.36 8.82
C GLU A 93 -0.25 -3.13 9.04
N GLU A 94 0.37 -2.00 9.34
CA GLU A 94 -0.33 -0.75 9.59
C GLU A 94 -1.36 -0.50 8.48
N ASP A 95 -2.55 -0.01 8.85
CA ASP A 95 -3.70 0.37 8.00
C ASP A 95 -3.36 1.53 7.02
N THR A 96 -2.15 1.54 6.48
CA THR A 96 -1.58 2.56 5.61
C THR A 96 -1.69 2.09 4.17
N ASP A 97 -2.33 2.89 3.32
CA ASP A 97 -2.36 2.65 1.89
C ASP A 97 -0.92 2.75 1.32
N TYR A 98 -0.48 1.75 0.55
CA TYR A 98 0.82 1.72 -0.12
C TYR A 98 0.75 1.07 -1.51
N ILE A 99 1.75 1.37 -2.35
CA ILE A 99 2.01 0.74 -3.64
C ILE A 99 3.39 0.09 -3.57
N SER A 100 3.47 -1.18 -3.92
CA SER A 100 4.71 -1.94 -4.00
C SER A 100 5.05 -2.24 -5.45
N TYR A 101 6.29 -1.97 -5.84
CA TYR A 101 6.89 -2.35 -7.12
C TYR A 101 8.00 -3.34 -6.87
N VAL A 102 7.84 -4.57 -7.34
CA VAL A 102 8.82 -5.65 -7.15
C VAL A 102 9.42 -6.03 -8.51
N LEU A 103 10.74 -6.03 -8.60
CA LEU A 103 11.50 -6.62 -9.69
C LEU A 103 12.15 -7.91 -9.19
N ASP A 104 11.66 -9.06 -9.63
CA ASP A 104 12.17 -10.38 -9.26
C ASP A 104 12.97 -11.02 -10.40
N TRP A 105 14.03 -11.77 -10.07
CA TRP A 105 14.76 -12.60 -11.03
C TRP A 105 15.49 -13.77 -10.34
N ASP A 106 15.92 -14.75 -11.14
CA ASP A 106 16.74 -15.88 -10.66
C ASP A 106 18.14 -15.78 -11.27
N GLU A 107 19.14 -15.50 -10.42
CA GLU A 107 20.55 -15.55 -10.76
C GLU A 107 21.37 -16.06 -9.58
N ASP A 108 21.65 -17.37 -9.58
CA ASP A 108 22.31 -18.07 -8.45
C ASP A 108 21.48 -18.02 -7.16
N GLY A 109 20.15 -18.01 -7.31
CA GLY A 109 19.19 -17.82 -6.22
C GLY A 109 18.08 -16.85 -6.61
N GLU A 110 16.98 -16.89 -5.86
CA GLU A 110 15.91 -15.90 -5.95
C GLU A 110 16.44 -14.56 -5.44
N ARG A 111 16.32 -13.51 -6.28
CA ARG A 111 16.73 -12.14 -5.96
C ARG A 111 15.60 -11.18 -6.30
N GLU A 112 15.51 -10.11 -5.54
CA GLU A 112 14.45 -9.11 -5.73
C GLU A 112 14.88 -7.69 -5.37
N ILE A 113 14.25 -6.73 -6.04
CA ILE A 113 14.23 -5.32 -5.63
C ILE A 113 12.77 -4.93 -5.41
N ALA A 114 12.43 -4.59 -4.17
CA ALA A 114 11.15 -4.05 -3.78
C ALA A 114 11.27 -2.54 -3.57
N ILE A 115 10.33 -1.78 -4.15
CA ILE A 115 10.14 -0.35 -3.90
C ILE A 115 8.74 -0.16 -3.35
N ASP A 116 8.64 0.34 -2.13
CA ASP A 116 7.36 0.61 -1.47
C ASP A 116 7.17 2.12 -1.32
N ILE A 117 6.01 2.62 -1.73
CA ILE A 117 5.59 4.01 -1.55
C ILE A 117 4.26 4.04 -0.82
N GLY A 118 4.22 4.69 0.34
CA GLY A 118 3.02 4.76 1.16
C GLY A 118 2.84 6.12 1.83
N LEU A 119 1.75 6.24 2.60
CA LEU A 119 1.36 7.46 3.28
C LEU A 119 1.13 7.21 4.78
N GLU A 120 2.13 7.49 5.59
CA GLU A 120 2.04 7.34 7.06
C GLU A 120 1.79 8.71 7.71
N ASP A 121 0.80 8.82 8.59
CA ASP A 121 0.46 10.07 9.31
C ASP A 121 0.34 11.31 8.39
N GLY A 122 -0.13 11.11 7.15
CA GLY A 122 -0.29 12.16 6.14
C GLY A 122 1.02 12.60 5.45
N SER A 123 2.13 11.92 5.73
CA SER A 123 3.43 12.12 5.09
C SER A 123 3.75 10.97 4.15
N MET A 124 4.26 11.29 2.97
CA MET A 124 4.67 10.29 1.99
C MET A 124 6.04 9.73 2.36
N TYR A 125 6.19 8.41 2.29
CA TYR A 125 7.47 7.72 2.42
C TYR A 125 7.77 6.90 1.17
N LEU A 126 9.05 6.61 0.95
CA LEU A 126 9.49 5.66 -0.06
C LEU A 126 10.63 4.82 0.51
N GLU A 127 10.51 3.52 0.39
CA GLU A 127 11.52 2.55 0.79
C GLU A 127 11.98 1.72 -0.40
N ILE A 128 13.25 1.34 -0.41
CA ILE A 128 13.82 0.41 -1.39
C ILE A 128 14.53 -0.71 -0.62
N ASN A 129 14.07 -1.96 -0.75
CA ASN A 129 14.50 -3.10 0.05
C ASN A 129 14.52 -2.78 1.57
N GLY A 130 13.52 -2.05 2.07
CA GLY A 130 13.41 -1.64 3.47
C GLY A 130 14.32 -0.48 3.90
N HIS A 131 14.95 0.23 2.95
CA HIS A 131 15.72 1.44 3.22
C HIS A 131 14.94 2.70 2.87
N ASP A 132 14.77 3.61 3.83
CA ASP A 132 14.19 4.93 3.61
C ASP A 132 14.95 5.73 2.54
N VAL A 133 14.22 6.28 1.57
CA VAL A 133 14.76 7.14 0.52
C VAL A 133 13.93 8.42 0.40
N ALA A 134 14.62 9.54 0.18
CA ALA A 134 13.93 10.77 -0.16
C ALA A 134 13.17 10.64 -1.49
N LEU A 135 12.00 11.28 -1.59
CA LEU A 135 11.16 11.33 -2.80
C LEU A 135 11.75 12.24 -3.90
N GLU A 136 13.03 12.08 -4.18
CA GLU A 136 13.78 12.82 -5.18
C GLU A 136 14.42 11.83 -6.16
N ALA A 137 14.19 12.02 -7.46
CA ALA A 137 14.73 11.16 -8.51
C ALA A 137 16.24 10.81 -8.38
N PRO A 138 17.17 11.74 -8.07
CA PRO A 138 18.57 11.39 -7.91
C PRO A 138 18.85 10.46 -6.71
N GLU A 139 18.13 10.62 -5.60
CA GLU A 139 18.29 9.79 -4.39
C GLU A 139 17.76 8.38 -4.66
N ILE A 140 16.60 8.26 -5.29
CA ILE A 140 15.99 6.98 -5.72
C ILE A 140 16.92 6.24 -6.68
N GLN A 141 17.44 6.91 -7.72
CA GLN A 141 18.35 6.30 -8.68
C GLN A 141 19.64 5.81 -8.02
N GLN A 142 20.20 6.60 -7.11
CA GLN A 142 21.42 6.22 -6.40
C GLN A 142 21.17 5.03 -5.47
N MET A 143 20.04 5.02 -4.76
CA MET A 143 19.69 3.88 -3.91
C MET A 143 19.46 2.62 -4.73
N LEU A 144 18.73 2.69 -5.85
CA LEU A 144 18.54 1.55 -6.76
C LEU A 144 19.87 0.98 -7.28
N ILE A 145 20.84 1.84 -7.58
CA ILE A 145 22.20 1.39 -7.96
C ILE A 145 22.87 0.65 -6.81
N ASN A 146 22.77 1.14 -5.58
CA ASN A 146 23.37 0.47 -4.43
C ASN A 146 22.70 -0.90 -4.20
N VAL A 147 21.37 -0.95 -4.20
CA VAL A 147 20.62 -2.18 -3.99
C VAL A 147 20.92 -3.21 -5.08
N ILE A 148 20.92 -2.85 -6.36
CA ILE A 148 21.26 -3.83 -7.41
C ILE A 148 22.71 -4.30 -7.32
N GLN A 149 23.63 -3.48 -6.81
CA GLN A 149 25.02 -3.91 -6.58
C GLN A 149 25.12 -4.89 -5.42
N GLU A 150 24.40 -4.62 -4.32
CA GLU A 150 24.30 -5.51 -3.17
C GLU A 150 23.66 -6.85 -3.57
N GLU A 151 22.54 -6.79 -4.29
CA GLU A 151 21.85 -7.95 -4.85
C GLU A 151 22.64 -8.67 -5.93
N LEU A 152 23.67 -8.10 -6.54
CA LEU A 152 24.56 -8.83 -7.46
C LEU A 152 25.91 -9.18 -6.83
N GLU A 153 26.11 -8.83 -5.57
CA GLU A 153 27.35 -9.01 -4.80
C GLU A 153 28.60 -8.38 -5.46
N ILE A 154 28.46 -7.17 -6.05
CA ILE A 154 29.52 -6.47 -6.81
C ILE A 154 29.96 -5.10 -6.25
#